data_AF-A0A0F6NCW7-F1
#
_entry.id   AF-A0A0F6NCW7-F1
#
_cell.length_a   1.000
_cell.length_b   1.000
_cell.length_c   1.000
_cell.angle_alpha   90.00
_cell.angle_beta   90.00
_cell.angle_gamma   90.00
#
_symmetry.space_group_name_H-M   'P 1'
#
loop_
_entity.id
_entity.type
_entity.pdbx_description
1 polymer ?
#
loop_
_entity_poly.entity_id
_entity_poly.type
_entity_poly.pdbx_seq_one_letter_code
_entity_poly.pdbx_strand_id
1 'polypeptide(L)'
;VFQGFQIGSNIWLTQWSNDKEVETNTAKRDMYLGVYGAFGFAQVISYLFSSLALALGCIYCAKKLHEQLIDHVFRWPMETFDTTPIGRIVNRFSKDVDVLDNTLPMLWRMVLSTTFSVLATIVVISISTPIFLAVIVPIGFIYYFAQRFYVATSRQLMRLESVSR
;
A
#
# COMPACT_ATOMS: atom_id res chain seq x y z
N VAL A 1 4.55 0.87 10.41
CA VAL A 1 5.47 0.14 11.31
C VAL A 1 6.66 -0.43 10.55
N PHE A 2 6.46 -1.32 9.57
CA PHE A 2 7.54 -1.84 8.70
C PHE A 2 8.50 -0.75 8.15
N GLN A 3 7.97 0.28 7.49
CA GLN A 3 8.80 1.38 6.95
C GLN A 3 9.55 2.15 8.05
N GLY A 4 8.97 2.27 9.25
CA GLY A 4 9.61 2.94 10.39
C GLY A 4 10.81 2.15 10.92
N PHE A 5 10.68 0.81 11.03
CA PHE A 5 11.81 -0.05 11.38
C PHE A 5 12.91 -0.05 10.31
N GLN A 6 12.53 -0.02 9.03
CA GLN A 6 13.49 0.10 7.93
C GLN A 6 14.29 1.41 8.02
N ILE A 7 13.62 2.54 8.26
CA ILE A 7 14.30 3.84 8.45
C ILE A 7 15.19 3.82 9.68
N GLY A 8 14.68 3.36 10.83
CA GLY A 8 15.44 3.29 12.08
C GLY A 8 16.71 2.47 11.92
N SER A 9 16.62 1.34 11.20
CA SER A 9 17.77 0.51 10.83
C SER A 9 18.80 1.26 9.98
N ASN A 10 18.35 2.04 8.99
CA ASN A 10 19.25 2.87 8.16
C ASN A 10 19.92 4.01 8.95
N ILE A 11 19.19 4.66 9.87
CA ILE A 11 19.75 5.69 10.75
C ILE A 11 20.78 5.06 11.69
N TRP A 12 20.48 3.90 12.25
CA TRP A 12 21.40 3.15 13.11
C TRP A 12 22.67 2.74 12.37
N LEU A 13 22.56 2.26 11.12
CA LEU A 13 23.70 2.01 10.24
C LEU A 13 24.53 3.26 9.98
N THR A 14 23.88 4.41 9.79
CA THR A 14 24.58 5.69 9.57
C THR A 14 25.37 6.09 10.80
N GLN A 15 24.81 5.90 12.01
CA GLN A 15 25.53 6.13 13.27
C GLN A 15 26.70 5.17 13.44
N TRP A 16 26.46 3.87 13.19
CA TRP A 16 27.49 2.84 13.26
C TRP A 16 28.66 3.13 12.29
N SER A 17 28.36 3.57 11.06
CA SER A 17 29.38 3.92 10.06
C SER A 17 30.20 5.17 10.40
N ASN A 18 29.69 6.07 11.23
CA ASN A 18 30.37 7.32 11.60
C ASN A 18 31.20 7.19 12.90
N ASP A 19 31.04 6.10 13.65
CA ASP A 19 31.71 5.88 14.93
C ASP A 19 33.07 5.18 14.73
N LYS A 20 34.17 5.93 14.86
CA LYS A 20 35.54 5.44 14.71
C LYS A 20 35.99 4.50 15.84
N GLU A 21 35.30 4.48 16.99
CA GLU A 21 35.70 3.65 18.14
C GLU A 21 35.33 2.17 17.97
N VAL A 22 34.51 1.87 16.98
CA VAL A 22 34.04 0.51 16.63
C VAL A 22 35.18 -0.37 16.11
N GLU A 23 36.18 0.22 15.45
CA GLU A 23 37.35 -0.53 14.95
C GLU A 23 38.24 -1.06 16.09
N THR A 24 38.26 -0.36 17.23
CA THR A 24 39.15 -0.70 18.36
C THR A 24 38.44 -1.49 19.46
N ASN A 25 37.13 -1.30 19.65
CA ASN A 25 36.34 -1.96 20.70
C ASN A 25 35.37 -3.02 20.15
N THR A 26 35.75 -4.30 20.28
CA THR A 26 34.93 -5.46 19.89
C THR A 26 33.54 -5.46 20.55
N ALA A 27 33.44 -5.08 21.83
CA ALA A 27 32.16 -5.07 22.55
C ALA A 27 31.15 -4.05 22.00
N LYS A 28 31.61 -2.89 21.52
CA LYS A 28 30.73 -1.88 20.88
C LYS A 28 30.24 -2.38 19.53
N ARG A 29 31.10 -3.03 18.74
CA ARG A 29 30.73 -3.64 17.46
C ARG A 29 29.64 -4.69 17.62
N ASP A 30 29.78 -5.59 18.60
CA ASP A 30 28.79 -6.64 18.85
C ASP A 30 27.44 -6.05 19.32
N MET A 31 27.46 -4.94 20.08
CA MET A 31 26.25 -4.19 20.43
C MET A 31 25.56 -3.60 19.18
N TYR A 32 26.30 -2.90 18.31
CA TYR A 32 25.73 -2.32 17.08
C TYR A 32 25.13 -3.40 16.17
N LEU A 33 25.83 -4.54 16.02
CA LEU A 33 25.36 -5.70 15.25
C LEU A 33 24.09 -6.31 15.86
N GLY A 34 24.05 -6.47 17.19
CA GLY A 34 22.89 -7.01 17.90
C GLY A 34 21.64 -6.15 17.75
N VAL A 35 21.78 -4.83 17.91
CA VAL A 35 20.67 -3.88 17.74
C VAL A 35 20.20 -3.84 16.28
N TYR A 36 21.12 -3.88 15.32
CA TYR A 36 20.78 -3.97 13.90
C TYR A 36 20.01 -5.26 13.56
N GLY A 37 20.46 -6.40 14.10
CA GLY A 37 19.76 -7.68 13.98
C GLY A 37 18.36 -7.65 14.59
N ALA A 38 18.19 -7.00 15.74
CA ALA A 38 16.89 -6.82 16.39
C ALA A 38 15.94 -5.97 15.53
N PHE A 39 16.42 -4.89 14.91
CA PHE A 39 15.63 -4.10 13.95
C PHE A 39 15.18 -4.93 12.75
N GLY A 40 16.06 -5.75 12.17
CA GLY A 40 15.71 -6.64 11.07
C GLY A 40 14.65 -7.68 11.46
N PHE A 41 14.79 -8.29 12.64
CA PHE A 41 13.81 -9.26 13.14
C PHE A 41 12.44 -8.60 13.40
N ALA A 42 12.41 -7.43 14.03
CA ALA A 42 11.19 -6.66 14.24
C ALA A 42 10.52 -6.24 12.92
N GLN A 43 11.33 -5.91 11.91
CA GLN A 43 10.84 -5.58 10.57
C GLN A 43 10.14 -6.77 9.92
N VAL A 44 10.73 -7.97 9.97
CA VAL A 44 10.14 -9.20 9.41
C VAL A 44 8.84 -9.56 10.12
N ILE A 45 8.81 -9.52 11.46
CA ILE A 45 7.58 -9.80 12.23
C ILE A 45 6.48 -8.80 11.88
N SER A 46 6.81 -7.50 11.84
CA SER A 46 5.84 -6.46 11.50
C SER A 46 5.28 -6.64 10.09
N TYR A 47 6.13 -7.05 9.14
CA TYR A 47 5.70 -7.34 7.78
C TYR A 47 4.77 -8.55 7.69
N LEU A 48 5.13 -9.65 8.36
CA LEU A 48 4.29 -10.86 8.41
C LEU A 48 2.93 -10.54 9.03
N PHE A 49 2.89 -9.85 10.17
CA PHE A 49 1.65 -9.46 10.82
C PHE A 49 0.79 -8.56 9.92
N SER A 50 1.40 -7.56 9.27
CA SER A 50 0.67 -6.65 8.36
C SER A 50 0.13 -7.39 7.13
N SER A 51 0.91 -8.31 6.57
CA SER A 51 0.49 -9.13 5.42
C SER A 51 -0.65 -10.07 5.78
N LEU A 52 -0.58 -10.71 6.95
CA LEU A 52 -1.65 -11.59 7.45
C LEU A 52 -2.91 -10.80 7.77
N ALA A 53 -2.79 -9.64 8.43
CA ALA A 53 -3.92 -8.78 8.75
C ALA A 53 -4.65 -8.29 7.49
N LEU A 54 -3.90 -7.88 6.46
CA LEU A 54 -4.47 -7.51 5.16
C LEU A 54 -5.15 -8.69 4.47
N ALA A 55 -4.51 -9.87 4.45
CA ALA A 55 -5.08 -11.06 3.82
C ALA A 55 -6.39 -11.49 4.49
N LEU A 56 -6.40 -11.59 5.82
CA LEU A 56 -7.60 -11.94 6.59
C LEU A 56 -8.71 -10.88 6.45
N GLY A 57 -8.34 -9.60 6.48
CA GLY A 57 -9.27 -8.50 6.25
C GLY A 57 -9.92 -8.54 4.87
N CYS A 58 -9.15 -8.86 3.83
CA CYS A 58 -9.66 -8.98 2.47
C CYS A 58 -10.61 -10.17 2.34
N ILE A 59 -10.27 -11.34 2.89
CA ILE A 59 -11.15 -12.52 2.88
C ILE A 59 -12.46 -12.23 3.62
N TYR A 60 -12.39 -11.55 4.77
CA TYR A 60 -13.58 -11.16 5.52
C TYR A 60 -14.46 -10.17 4.72
N CYS A 61 -13.84 -9.18 4.09
CA CYS A 61 -14.53 -8.21 3.25
C CYS A 61 -15.20 -8.88 2.03
N ALA A 62 -14.48 -9.74 1.33
CA ALA A 62 -14.96 -10.53 0.20
C ALA A 62 -16.20 -11.35 0.57
N LYS A 63 -16.12 -12.11 1.66
CA LYS A 63 -17.24 -12.92 2.15
C LYS A 63 -18.45 -12.04 2.48
N LYS A 64 -18.26 -10.96 3.23
CA LYS A 64 -19.33 -10.05 3.62
C LYS A 64 -19.99 -9.39 2.41
N LEU A 65 -19.20 -8.96 1.43
CA LEU A 65 -19.71 -8.32 0.23
C LEU A 65 -20.46 -9.32 -0.66
N HIS A 66 -19.98 -10.55 -0.76
CA HIS A 66 -20.67 -11.63 -1.48
C HIS A 66 -22.02 -11.98 -0.84
N GLU A 67 -22.06 -12.14 0.48
CA GLU A 67 -23.31 -12.35 1.23
C GLU A 67 -24.29 -11.19 1.02
N GLN A 68 -23.83 -9.94 1.11
CA GLN A 68 -24.66 -8.77 0.83
C GLN A 68 -25.17 -8.75 -0.61
N LEU A 69 -24.36 -9.13 -1.60
CA LEU A 69 -24.78 -9.14 -3.00
C LEU A 69 -25.90 -10.16 -3.25
N ILE A 70 -25.75 -11.37 -2.71
CA ILE A 70 -26.77 -12.42 -2.79
C ILE A 70 -28.07 -11.96 -2.14
N ASP A 71 -27.97 -11.41 -0.93
CA ASP A 71 -29.10 -10.98 -0.13
C ASP A 71 -29.90 -9.85 -0.80
N HIS A 72 -29.24 -8.92 -1.49
CA HIS A 72 -29.91 -7.89 -2.28
C HIS A 72 -30.57 -8.45 -3.55
N VAL A 73 -29.88 -9.37 -4.25
CA VAL A 73 -30.40 -9.95 -5.50
C VAL A 73 -31.67 -10.78 -5.23
N PHE A 74 -31.73 -11.54 -4.14
CA PHE A 74 -32.94 -12.29 -3.77
C PHE A 74 -34.14 -11.41 -3.42
N ARG A 75 -33.91 -10.14 -3.05
CA ARG A 75 -34.98 -9.17 -2.71
C ARG A 75 -35.41 -8.32 -3.90
N TRP A 76 -34.82 -8.52 -5.08
CA TRP A 76 -35.21 -7.78 -6.26
C TRP A 76 -36.60 -8.21 -6.76
N PRO A 77 -37.45 -7.27 -7.20
CA PRO A 77 -38.72 -7.60 -7.80
C PRO A 77 -38.50 -8.31 -9.14
N MET A 78 -39.43 -9.20 -9.50
CA MET A 78 -39.32 -10.02 -10.72
C MET A 78 -39.18 -9.16 -11.99
N GLU A 79 -39.80 -7.98 -12.02
CA GLU A 79 -39.68 -7.00 -13.11
C GLU A 79 -38.22 -6.58 -13.40
N THR A 80 -37.37 -6.57 -12.37
CA THR A 80 -35.94 -6.25 -12.55
C THR A 80 -35.18 -7.43 -13.16
N PHE A 81 -35.60 -8.67 -12.88
CA PHE A 81 -35.02 -9.86 -13.50
C PHE A 81 -35.42 -9.98 -14.98
N ASP A 82 -36.62 -9.54 -15.36
CA ASP A 82 -37.08 -9.57 -16.75
C ASP A 82 -36.45 -8.45 -17.60
N THR A 83 -36.15 -7.30 -16.99
CA THR A 83 -35.53 -6.15 -17.69
C THR A 83 -34.01 -6.22 -17.75
N THR A 84 -33.35 -6.94 -16.82
CA THR A 84 -31.89 -7.07 -16.81
C THR A 84 -31.45 -8.41 -17.39
N PRO A 85 -30.56 -8.43 -18.41
CA PRO A 85 -30.11 -9.69 -18.98
C PRO A 85 -29.34 -10.50 -17.93
N ILE A 86 -29.69 -11.78 -17.76
CA ILE A 86 -29.06 -12.70 -16.80
C ILE A 86 -27.53 -12.71 -16.94
N GLY A 87 -27.01 -12.59 -18.17
CA GLY A 87 -25.58 -12.51 -18.43
C GLY A 87 -24.88 -11.32 -17.74
N ARG A 88 -25.56 -10.20 -17.53
CA ARG A 88 -25.02 -9.05 -16.78
C ARG A 88 -24.91 -9.36 -15.28
N ILE A 89 -25.89 -10.05 -14.73
CA ILE A 89 -25.88 -10.49 -13.32
C ILE A 89 -24.72 -11.47 -13.09
N VAL A 90 -24.60 -12.49 -13.95
CA VAL A 90 -23.50 -13.48 -13.89
C VAL A 90 -22.14 -12.81 -14.05
N ASN A 91 -21.99 -11.87 -14.98
CA ASN A 91 -20.72 -11.16 -15.17
C ASN A 91 -20.33 -10.36 -13.92
N ARG A 92 -21.29 -9.82 -13.16
CA ARG A 92 -21.04 -9.14 -11.88
C ARG A 92 -20.60 -10.10 -10.78
N PHE A 93 -21.24 -11.25 -10.66
CA PHE A 93 -20.86 -12.28 -9.68
C PHE A 93 -19.54 -12.98 -9.99
N SER A 94 -19.14 -13.02 -11.26
CA SER A 94 -17.89 -13.65 -11.68
C SER A 94 -16.75 -12.63 -11.76
N LYS A 95 -16.79 -11.67 -12.70
CA LYS A 95 -15.66 -10.78 -12.96
C LYS A 95 -15.44 -9.75 -11.87
N ASP A 96 -16.50 -9.11 -11.38
CA ASP A 96 -16.33 -8.03 -10.40
C ASP A 96 -15.90 -8.57 -9.03
N VAL A 97 -16.40 -9.76 -8.66
CA VAL A 97 -15.97 -10.47 -7.43
C VAL A 97 -14.52 -10.95 -7.57
N ASP A 98 -14.11 -11.49 -8.71
CA ASP A 98 -12.71 -11.88 -8.94
C ASP A 98 -11.74 -10.68 -8.83
N VAL A 99 -12.12 -9.52 -9.38
CA VAL A 99 -11.35 -8.28 -9.23
C VAL A 99 -11.28 -7.85 -7.77
N LEU A 100 -12.37 -7.96 -7.02
CA LEU A 100 -12.42 -7.63 -5.60
C LEU A 100 -11.52 -8.55 -4.76
N ASP A 101 -11.48 -9.84 -5.09
CA ASP A 101 -10.80 -10.85 -4.28
C ASP A 101 -9.30 -10.91 -4.56
N ASN A 102 -8.90 -10.72 -5.83
CA ASN A 102 -7.51 -10.88 -6.25
C ASN A 102 -6.81 -9.54 -6.53
N THR A 103 -7.47 -8.63 -7.26
CA THR A 103 -6.82 -7.41 -7.76
C THR A 103 -6.80 -6.33 -6.68
N LEU A 104 -7.93 -6.11 -6.00
CA LEU A 104 -8.09 -5.01 -5.05
C LEU A 104 -7.13 -5.13 -3.84
N PRO A 105 -6.90 -6.30 -3.22
CA PRO A 105 -5.93 -6.44 -2.13
C PRO A 105 -4.50 -6.13 -2.55
N MET A 106 -4.12 -6.54 -3.77
CA MET A 106 -2.80 -6.28 -4.34
C MET A 106 -2.58 -4.76 -4.52
N LEU A 107 -3.57 -4.07 -5.09
CA LEU A 107 -3.53 -2.62 -5.27
C LEU A 107 -3.48 -1.88 -3.94
N TRP A 108 -4.27 -2.30 -2.95
CA TRP A 108 -4.24 -1.71 -1.61
C TRP A 108 -2.87 -1.83 -0.96
N ARG A 109 -2.26 -3.02 -1.04
CA ARG A 109 -0.92 -3.23 -0.51
C ARG A 109 0.11 -2.34 -1.19
N MET A 110 0.01 -2.17 -2.51
CA MET A 110 0.90 -1.29 -3.28
C MET A 110 0.71 0.18 -2.89
N VAL A 111 -0.53 0.67 -2.84
CA VAL A 111 -0.85 2.05 -2.46
C VAL A 111 -0.36 2.36 -1.05
N LEU A 112 -0.63 1.49 -0.08
CA LEU A 112 -0.15 1.66 1.30
C LEU A 112 1.37 1.68 1.35
N SER A 113 2.02 0.69 0.73
CA SER A 113 3.49 0.59 0.72
C SER A 113 4.13 1.84 0.14
N THR A 114 3.69 2.28 -1.05
CA THR A 114 4.24 3.46 -1.72
C THR A 114 3.96 4.74 -0.94
N THR A 115 2.75 4.92 -0.42
CA THR A 115 2.39 6.12 0.36
C THR A 115 3.24 6.23 1.63
N PHE A 116 3.37 5.14 2.40
CA PHE A 116 4.22 5.13 3.58
C PHE A 116 5.69 5.31 3.23
N SER A 117 6.17 4.76 2.10
CA SER A 117 7.55 4.93 1.64
C SER A 117 7.86 6.38 1.30
N VAL A 118 6.96 7.07 0.58
CA VAL A 118 7.14 8.49 0.23
C VAL A 118 7.08 9.38 1.46
N LEU A 119 6.14 9.14 2.38
CA LEU A 119 6.08 9.89 3.64
C LEU A 119 7.35 9.68 4.48
N ALA A 120 7.81 8.44 4.57
CA ALA A 120 9.05 8.06 5.24
C ALA A 120 10.27 8.81 4.68
N THR A 121 10.47 8.80 3.37
CA THR A 121 11.62 9.46 2.74
C THR A 121 11.58 10.97 2.95
N ILE A 122 10.40 11.61 2.83
CA ILE A 122 10.24 13.04 3.11
C ILE A 122 10.64 13.37 4.55
N VAL A 123 10.19 12.58 5.53
CA VAL A 123 10.52 12.80 6.96
C VAL A 123 12.02 12.65 7.19
N VAL A 124 12.65 11.60 6.67
CA VAL A 124 14.10 11.35 6.85
C VAL A 124 14.95 12.48 6.27
N ILE A 125 14.65 12.90 5.05
CA ILE A 125 15.38 14.00 4.40
C ILE A 125 15.15 15.31 5.16
N SER A 126 13.94 15.56 5.64
CA SER A 126 13.62 16.78 6.39
C SER A 126 14.36 16.87 7.72
N ILE A 127 14.60 15.74 8.40
CA ILE A 127 15.42 15.70 9.64
C ILE A 127 16.89 16.03 9.32
N SER A 128 17.42 15.51 8.21
CA SER A 128 18.81 15.75 7.82
C SER A 128 19.03 17.17 7.30
N THR A 129 18.08 17.72 6.53
CA THR A 129 18.21 19.02 5.86
C THR A 129 16.87 19.77 5.91
N PRO A 130 16.61 20.59 6.94
CA PRO A 130 15.32 21.27 7.11
C PRO A 130 14.91 22.18 5.94
N ILE A 131 15.89 22.76 5.24
CA ILE A 131 15.65 23.63 4.06
C ILE A 131 14.98 22.87 2.89
N PHE A 132 15.10 21.54 2.84
CA PHE A 132 14.45 20.70 1.83
C PHE A 132 12.93 20.86 1.83
N LEU A 133 12.33 21.17 2.99
CA LEU A 133 10.89 21.32 3.15
C LEU A 133 10.35 22.52 2.35
N ALA A 134 11.15 23.57 2.16
CA ALA A 134 10.78 24.69 1.29
C ALA A 134 10.70 24.29 -0.19
N VAL A 135 11.50 23.30 -0.62
CA VAL A 135 11.56 22.83 -2.02
C VAL A 135 10.50 21.78 -2.31
N ILE A 136 10.14 20.93 -1.33
CA ILE A 136 9.13 19.89 -1.55
C ILE A 136 7.72 20.45 -1.73
N VAL A 137 7.41 21.61 -1.13
CA VAL A 137 6.09 22.27 -1.24
C VAL A 137 5.74 22.64 -2.70
N PRO A 138 6.56 23.40 -3.44
CA PRO A 138 6.25 23.72 -4.84
C PRO A 138 6.25 22.47 -5.74
N ILE A 139 7.12 21.49 -5.49
CA ILE A 139 7.13 20.21 -6.21
C ILE A 139 5.82 19.45 -5.97
N GLY A 140 5.36 19.37 -4.71
CA GLY A 140 4.11 18.72 -4.35
C GLY A 140 2.90 19.39 -4.98
N PHE A 141 2.91 20.73 -5.07
CA PHE A 141 1.88 21.48 -5.79
C PHE A 141 1.84 21.09 -7.27
N ILE A 142 2.98 21.13 -7.98
CA ILE A 142 3.05 20.72 -9.39
C ILE A 142 2.61 19.26 -9.56
N TYR A 143 3.08 18.37 -8.70
CA TYR A 143 2.71 16.95 -8.71
C TYR A 143 1.20 16.76 -8.55
N TYR A 144 0.54 17.54 -7.68
CA TYR A 144 -0.91 17.48 -7.50
C TYR A 144 -1.67 17.82 -8.80
N PHE A 145 -1.26 18.86 -9.55
CA PHE A 145 -1.87 19.17 -10.84
C PHE A 145 -1.62 18.08 -11.87
N ALA A 146 -0.37 17.59 -11.96
CA ALA A 146 -0.01 16.51 -12.86
C ALA A 146 -0.82 15.24 -12.56
N GLN A 147 -0.94 14.86 -11.28
CA GLN A 147 -1.74 13.72 -10.83
C GLN A 147 -3.21 13.88 -11.20
N ARG A 148 -3.80 15.06 -10.98
CA ARG A 148 -5.20 15.33 -11.33
C ARG A 148 -5.45 15.17 -12.84
N PHE A 149 -4.55 15.69 -13.68
CA PHE A 149 -4.65 15.58 -15.13
C PHE A 149 -4.45 14.13 -15.60
N TYR A 150 -3.43 13.45 -15.06
CA TYR A 150 -3.11 12.06 -15.37
C TYR A 150 -4.28 11.11 -15.03
N VAL A 151 -4.84 11.23 -13.82
CA VAL A 151 -5.94 10.37 -13.36
C VAL A 151 -7.21 10.57 -14.21
N ALA A 152 -7.51 11.82 -14.61
CA ALA A 152 -8.64 12.09 -15.49
C ALA A 152 -8.46 11.43 -16.86
N THR A 153 -7.29 11.60 -17.46
CA THR A 153 -6.95 11.07 -18.78
C THR A 153 -6.87 9.54 -18.79
N SER A 154 -6.17 8.96 -17.82
CA SER A 154 -6.03 7.51 -17.66
C SER A 154 -7.38 6.81 -17.49
N ARG A 155 -8.30 7.39 -16.70
CA ARG A 155 -9.65 6.83 -16.53
C ARG A 155 -10.44 6.85 -17.83
N GLN A 156 -10.29 7.87 -18.67
CA GLN A 156 -10.96 7.92 -19.98
C GLN A 156 -10.36 6.87 -20.94
N LEU A 157 -9.04 6.72 -20.96
CA LEU A 157 -8.35 5.68 -21.75
C LEU A 157 -8.82 4.28 -21.36
N MET A 158 -8.87 3.94 -20.07
CA MET A 158 -9.34 2.61 -19.64
C MET A 158 -10.81 2.35 -19.99
N ARG A 159 -11.66 3.39 -20.01
CA ARG A 159 -13.05 3.25 -20.49
C ARG A 159 -13.10 2.94 -21.97
N LEU A 160 -12.31 3.63 -22.80
CA LEU A 160 -12.24 3.38 -24.23
C LEU A 160 -11.75 1.96 -24.52
N GLU A 161 -10.70 1.52 -23.81
CA GLU A 161 -10.16 0.16 -23.93
C GLU A 161 -11.22 -0.90 -23.61
N SER A 162 -12.02 -0.69 -22.56
CA SER A 162 -13.09 -1.62 -22.15
C SER A 162 -14.25 -1.73 -23.14
N VAL A 163 -14.44 -0.73 -24.01
CA VAL A 163 -15.50 -0.72 -25.04
C VAL A 163 -14.99 -1.30 -26.37
N SER A 164 -13.68 -1.20 -26.64
CA SER A 164 -13.06 -1.73 -27.86
C SER A 164 -12.69 -3.22 -27.81
N ARG A 165 -12.69 -3.84 -26.62
CA ARG A 165 -12.43 -5.28 -26.41
C ARG A 165 -13.72 -6.07 -26.30
#